data_AF-A0A378SDA7-F1
#
_entry.id   AF-A0A378SDA7-F1
#
_cell.length_a   1.000
_cell.length_b   1.000
_cell.length_c   1.000
_cell.angle_alpha   90.00
_cell.angle_beta   90.00
_cell.angle_gamma   90.00
#
_symmetry.space_group_name_H-M   'P 1'
#
loop_
_entity.id
_entity.type
_entity.pdbx_description
1 polymer ?
#
loop_
_entity_poly.entity_id
_entity_poly.type
_entity_poly.pdbx_seq_one_letter_code
_entity_poly.pdbx_strand_id
1 'polypeptide(L)'
;MIDRIAPRFRRYEPLLHAAELMSGMVSGLDRKNCWTIAEHRGAVSPDGLQHLLARASWGADDVRDDLRDYVVDAFGDRGAILVVDETGDVKKGIHSVGVQRQYSGTAGRIENSQVAVYLMYAAPRGHALIDRALYLLRSWADDDDRCTDARNPCG
;
A
#
# COMPACT_ATOMS: atom_id res chain seq x y z
N MET A 1 -5.29 2.22 16.68
CA MET A 1 -4.86 1.71 15.34
C MET A 1 -3.56 0.92 15.45
N ILE A 2 -2.47 1.49 15.96
CA ILE A 2 -1.19 0.76 16.16
C ILE A 2 -1.37 -0.52 16.98
N ASP A 3 -2.09 -0.44 18.10
CA ASP A 3 -2.33 -1.63 18.95
C ASP A 3 -3.16 -2.71 18.24
N ARG A 4 -4.04 -2.32 17.30
CA ARG A 4 -4.87 -3.25 16.53
C ARG A 4 -4.02 -4.06 15.55
N ILE A 5 -3.07 -3.40 14.88
CA ILE A 5 -2.21 -4.02 13.87
C ILE A 5 -0.96 -4.67 14.47
N ALA A 6 -0.62 -4.37 15.73
CA ALA A 6 0.57 -4.89 16.41
C ALA A 6 0.74 -6.42 16.30
N PRO A 7 -0.32 -7.25 16.43
CA PRO A 7 -0.22 -8.70 16.25
C PRO A 7 0.22 -9.14 14.85
N ARG A 8 0.15 -8.27 13.83
CA ARG A 8 0.53 -8.58 12.44
C ARG A 8 2.03 -8.44 12.17
N PHE A 9 2.78 -7.97 13.17
CA PHE A 9 4.22 -7.81 13.12
C PHE A 9 4.90 -8.87 13.98
N ARG A 10 5.86 -9.61 13.39
CA ARG A 10 6.62 -10.64 14.11
C ARG A 10 7.64 -10.07 15.09
N ARG A 11 8.03 -8.80 14.90
CA ARG A 11 9.05 -8.10 15.68
C ARG A 11 8.56 -6.70 16.01
N TYR A 12 9.08 -6.14 17.10
CA TYR A 12 8.67 -4.84 17.60
C TYR A 12 9.23 -3.68 16.75
N GLU A 13 10.45 -3.82 16.22
CA GLU A 13 11.12 -2.74 15.47
C GLU A 13 10.38 -2.37 14.17
N PRO A 14 9.90 -3.32 13.33
CA PRO A 14 9.04 -2.98 12.19
C PRO A 14 7.72 -2.31 12.57
N LEU A 15 7.11 -2.65 13.71
CA LEU A 15 5.89 -2.00 14.20
C LEU A 15 6.16 -0.53 14.58
N LEU A 16 7.30 -0.25 15.23
CA LEU A 16 7.73 1.12 15.51
C LEU A 16 7.90 1.92 14.23
N HIS A 17 8.60 1.36 13.24
CA HIS A 17 8.79 2.01 11.95
C HIS A 17 7.46 2.21 11.20
N ALA A 18 6.48 1.30 11.36
CA ALA A 18 5.15 1.49 10.78
C ALA A 18 4.42 2.66 11.43
N ALA A 19 4.52 2.80 12.76
CA ALA A 19 3.99 3.95 13.48
C ALA A 19 4.66 5.26 13.03
N GLU A 20 5.99 5.29 12.92
CA GLU A 20 6.75 6.44 12.42
C GLU A 20 6.34 6.81 11.00
N LEU A 21 6.21 5.82 10.11
CA LEU A 21 5.79 6.00 8.73
C LEU A 21 4.39 6.61 8.67
N MET A 22 3.40 6.00 9.32
CA MET A 22 2.01 6.51 9.36
C MET A 22 1.98 7.96 9.86
N SER A 23 2.70 8.21 10.94
CA SER A 23 2.74 9.51 11.59
C SER A 23 3.49 10.54 10.71
N GLY A 24 4.42 10.13 9.86
CA GLY A 24 5.05 10.96 8.83
C GLY A 24 4.17 11.21 7.60
N MET A 25 3.35 10.23 7.20
CA MET A 25 2.41 10.35 6.07
C MET A 25 1.33 11.40 6.37
N VAL A 26 0.82 11.46 7.60
CA VAL A 26 -0.22 12.42 8.02
C VAL A 26 0.32 13.77 8.51
N SER A 27 1.64 13.97 8.51
CA SER A 27 2.25 15.24 8.94
C SER A 27 2.11 16.35 7.89
N GLY A 28 2.58 17.56 8.19
CA GLY A 28 2.66 18.67 7.24
C GLY A 28 3.88 18.64 6.29
N LEU A 29 4.67 17.57 6.24
CA LEU A 29 5.87 17.51 5.38
C LEU A 29 5.51 17.62 3.90
N ASP A 30 6.19 18.51 3.17
CA ASP A 30 6.02 18.71 1.72
C ASP A 30 6.32 17.46 0.90
N ARG A 31 7.31 16.67 1.34
CA ARG A 31 7.73 15.44 0.66
C ARG A 31 7.60 14.23 1.58
N LYS A 32 6.81 13.25 1.15
CA LYS A 32 6.57 11.99 1.88
C LYS A 32 7.44 10.87 1.31
N ASN A 33 8.69 10.79 1.76
CA ASN A 33 9.58 9.67 1.46
C ASN A 33 10.28 9.20 2.74
N CYS A 34 10.92 8.03 2.70
CA CYS A 34 11.60 7.46 3.87
C CYS A 34 12.67 8.40 4.46
N TRP A 35 13.41 9.13 3.63
CA TRP A 35 14.43 10.07 4.09
C TRP A 35 13.81 11.23 4.87
N THR A 36 12.88 11.95 4.25
CA THR A 36 12.24 13.12 4.86
C THR A 36 11.44 12.75 6.11
N ILE A 37 10.81 11.58 6.12
CA ILE A 37 10.08 11.09 7.30
C ILE A 37 11.05 10.70 8.42
N ALA A 38 12.15 10.01 8.10
CA ALA A 38 13.17 9.64 9.08
C ALA A 38 13.81 10.88 9.72
N GLU A 39 14.22 11.87 8.92
CA GLU A 39 14.78 13.15 9.40
C GLU A 39 13.79 13.88 10.31
N HIS A 40 12.52 13.96 9.90
CA HIS A 40 11.47 14.59 10.71
C HIS A 40 11.26 13.92 12.07
N ARG A 41 11.59 12.63 12.19
CA ARG A 41 11.51 11.84 13.41
C ARG A 41 12.82 11.81 14.21
N GLY A 42 13.86 12.51 13.75
CA GLY A 42 15.17 12.55 14.39
C GLY A 42 16.00 11.28 14.18
N ALA A 43 15.65 10.43 13.22
CA ALA A 43 16.43 9.26 12.87
C ALA A 43 17.67 9.65 12.04
N VAL A 44 18.79 8.97 12.30
CA VAL A 44 20.08 9.23 11.62
C VAL A 44 20.08 8.72 10.17
N SER A 45 19.21 7.77 9.84
CA SER A 45 19.13 7.16 8.51
C SER A 45 17.70 6.74 8.16
N PRO A 46 17.36 6.60 6.86
CA PRO A 46 16.08 6.07 6.41
C PRO A 46 15.96 4.53 6.50
N ASP A 47 17.02 3.84 6.94
CA ASP A 47 17.19 2.41 6.77
C ASP A 47 16.09 1.60 7.45
N GLY A 48 15.61 2.04 8.62
CA GLY A 48 14.49 1.41 9.32
C GLY A 48 13.19 1.42 8.51
N LEU A 49 12.84 2.56 7.93
CA LEU A 49 11.66 2.71 7.08
C LEU A 49 11.80 1.96 5.75
N GLN A 50 12.99 1.99 5.14
CA GLN A 50 13.26 1.23 3.92
C GLN A 50 13.22 -0.28 4.19
N HIS A 51 13.75 -0.73 5.32
CA HIS A 51 13.68 -2.12 5.73
C HIS A 51 12.23 -2.55 5.95
N LEU A 52 11.42 -1.74 6.62
CA LEU A 52 9.98 -2.00 6.79
C LEU A 52 9.27 -2.25 5.45
N LEU A 53 9.52 -1.39 4.46
CA LEU A 53 8.82 -1.45 3.17
C LEU A 53 9.33 -2.54 2.24
N ALA A 54 10.62 -2.86 2.30
CA ALA A 54 11.25 -3.74 1.29
C ALA A 54 11.60 -5.14 1.81
N ARG A 55 11.77 -5.33 3.13
CA ARG A 55 12.39 -6.55 3.69
C ARG A 55 11.68 -7.12 4.91
N ALA A 56 11.02 -6.30 5.72
CA ALA A 56 10.35 -6.76 6.91
C ALA A 56 9.19 -7.71 6.56
N SER A 57 9.03 -8.76 7.35
CA SER A 57 7.89 -9.68 7.22
C SER A 57 6.77 -9.22 8.15
N TRP A 58 5.68 -8.72 7.56
CA TRP A 58 4.44 -8.36 8.23
C TRP A 58 3.25 -8.70 7.34
N GLY A 59 2.12 -9.06 7.94
CA GLY A 59 0.91 -9.45 7.22
C GLY A 59 0.24 -8.23 6.60
N ALA A 60 0.67 -7.80 5.41
CA ALA A 60 0.11 -6.61 4.78
C ALA A 60 -1.40 -6.75 4.51
N ASP A 61 -1.85 -7.95 4.16
CA ASP A 61 -3.26 -8.28 3.97
C ASP A 61 -4.01 -8.30 5.29
N ASP A 62 -3.44 -8.91 6.32
CA ASP A 62 -4.03 -8.91 7.67
C ASP A 62 -4.18 -7.49 8.23
N VAL A 63 -3.21 -6.60 7.99
CA VAL A 63 -3.30 -5.19 8.39
C VAL A 63 -4.42 -4.46 7.62
N ARG A 64 -4.62 -4.79 6.34
CA ARG A 64 -5.73 -4.25 5.54
C ARG A 64 -7.08 -4.77 6.05
N ASP A 65 -7.17 -6.03 6.46
CA ASP A 65 -8.37 -6.59 7.06
C ASP A 65 -8.67 -5.94 8.42
N ASP A 66 -7.65 -5.75 9.27
CA ASP A 66 -7.80 -5.02 10.54
C ASP A 66 -8.30 -3.58 10.34
N LEU A 67 -7.82 -2.90 9.29
CA LEU A 67 -8.28 -1.56 8.91
C LEU A 67 -9.74 -1.58 8.42
N ARG A 68 -10.09 -2.54 7.56
CA ARG A 68 -11.45 -2.70 7.06
C ARG A 68 -12.43 -2.94 8.20
N ASP A 69 -12.11 -3.86 9.08
CA ASP A 69 -12.95 -4.17 10.24
C ASP A 69 -13.11 -2.93 11.12
N TYR A 70 -12.03 -2.19 11.37
CA TYR A 70 -12.12 -0.91 12.09
C TYR A 70 -13.07 0.10 11.43
N VAL A 71 -12.99 0.23 10.10
CA VAL A 71 -13.87 1.15 9.36
C VAL A 71 -15.33 0.73 9.47
N VAL A 72 -15.62 -0.56 9.33
CA VAL A 72 -16.98 -1.11 9.45
C VAL A 72 -17.50 -0.96 10.88
N ASP A 73 -16.70 -1.32 11.88
CA ASP A 73 -17.07 -1.23 13.30
C ASP A 73 -17.36 0.22 13.73
N ALA A 74 -16.52 1.17 13.33
CA ALA A 74 -16.58 2.55 13.81
C ALA A 74 -17.45 3.47 12.95
N PHE A 75 -17.56 3.20 11.65
CA PHE A 75 -18.20 4.07 10.66
C PHE A 75 -19.26 3.39 9.80
N GLY A 76 -19.63 2.15 10.13
CA GLY A 76 -20.67 1.39 9.42
C GLY A 76 -21.97 2.19 9.27
N ASP A 77 -22.44 2.30 8.04
CA ASP A 77 -23.64 3.05 7.66
C ASP A 77 -24.41 2.28 6.57
N ARG A 78 -25.73 2.22 6.69
CA ARG A 78 -26.58 1.52 5.71
C ARG A 78 -26.61 2.22 4.35
N GLY A 79 -26.34 3.52 4.32
CA GLY A 79 -26.23 4.31 3.10
C GLY A 79 -24.82 4.34 2.51
N ALA A 80 -23.88 3.59 3.07
CA ALA A 80 -22.53 3.54 2.54
C ALA A 80 -22.50 2.89 1.15
N ILE A 81 -21.61 3.41 0.30
CA ILE A 81 -21.32 2.85 -1.00
C ILE A 81 -19.86 2.42 -1.08
N LEU A 82 -19.60 1.46 -1.96
CA LEU A 82 -18.26 1.01 -2.29
C LEU A 82 -17.86 1.58 -3.64
N VAL A 83 -16.75 2.31 -3.68
CA VAL A 83 -16.19 2.89 -4.89
C VAL A 83 -14.95 2.09 -5.27
N VAL A 84 -14.94 1.59 -6.51
CA VAL A 84 -13.79 0.93 -7.10
C VAL A 84 -13.16 1.90 -8.09
N ASP A 85 -11.86 2.13 -7.95
CA ASP A 85 -11.10 3.04 -8.82
C ASP A 85 -9.69 2.50 -9.03
N GLU A 86 -9.17 2.63 -10.25
CA GLU A 86 -7.80 2.30 -10.57
C GLU A 86 -6.88 3.53 -10.60
N THR A 87 -5.67 3.37 -10.08
CA THR A 87 -4.61 4.38 -10.20
C THR A 87 -3.41 3.77 -10.90
N GLY A 88 -2.95 4.43 -11.97
CA GLY A 88 -1.78 4.04 -12.73
C GLY A 88 -0.55 4.85 -12.33
N ASP A 89 0.48 4.18 -11.81
CA ASP A 89 1.76 4.78 -11.46
C ASP A 89 2.79 4.51 -12.56
N VAL A 90 3.29 5.57 -13.21
CA VAL A 90 4.23 5.49 -14.33
C VAL A 90 5.61 5.07 -13.82
N LYS A 91 6.17 4.02 -14.42
CA LYS A 91 7.46 3.45 -14.03
C LYS A 91 8.46 3.55 -15.18
N LYS A 92 9.74 3.68 -14.83
CA LYS A 92 10.84 3.67 -15.81
C LYS A 92 11.52 2.30 -15.98
N GLY A 93 11.38 1.39 -15.01
CA GLY A 93 11.98 0.05 -15.03
C GLY A 93 10.97 -1.08 -15.25
N ILE A 94 11.47 -2.32 -15.19
CA ILE A 94 10.69 -3.56 -15.43
C ILE A 94 10.59 -4.49 -14.21
N HIS A 95 11.16 -4.10 -13.07
CA HIS A 95 11.29 -4.97 -11.90
C HIS A 95 10.13 -4.84 -10.88
N SER A 96 9.24 -3.86 -11.07
CA SER A 96 8.06 -3.73 -10.20
C SER A 96 6.97 -4.69 -10.66
N VAL A 97 6.34 -5.41 -9.72
CA VAL A 97 5.25 -6.35 -10.02
C VAL A 97 4.17 -5.69 -10.88
N GLY A 98 3.76 -6.36 -11.95
CA GLY A 98 2.67 -5.88 -12.81
C GLY A 98 3.02 -4.64 -13.64
N VAL A 99 4.30 -4.22 -13.66
CA VAL A 99 4.72 -3.12 -14.53
C VAL A 99 4.80 -3.59 -15.97
N GLN A 100 4.13 -2.87 -16.86
CA GLN A 100 4.23 -3.07 -18.30
C GLN A 100 3.58 -1.90 -19.05
N ARG A 101 3.70 -1.90 -20.38
CA ARG A 101 2.95 -0.98 -21.23
C ARG A 101 1.46 -1.33 -21.17
N GLN A 102 0.70 -0.47 -20.52
CA GLN A 102 -0.76 -0.59 -20.37
C GLN A 102 -1.38 0.81 -20.27
N TYR A 103 -2.69 0.91 -20.45
CA TYR A 103 -3.37 2.18 -20.27
C TYR A 103 -3.29 2.61 -18.80
N SER A 104 -2.84 3.83 -18.54
CA SER A 104 -2.89 4.45 -17.22
C SER A 104 -3.91 5.58 -17.26
N GLY A 105 -4.97 5.48 -16.46
CA GLY A 105 -5.98 6.53 -16.32
C GLY A 105 -5.36 7.87 -15.93
N THR A 106 -4.39 7.84 -15.01
CA THR A 106 -3.67 9.04 -14.54
C THR A 106 -2.81 9.68 -15.63
N ALA A 107 -2.21 8.90 -16.52
CA ALA A 107 -1.43 9.43 -17.64
C ALA A 107 -2.29 9.76 -18.87
N GLY A 108 -3.51 9.23 -18.96
CA GLY A 108 -4.43 9.37 -20.10
C GLY A 108 -3.96 8.64 -21.38
N ARG A 109 -2.98 7.74 -21.28
CA ARG A 109 -2.36 7.05 -22.43
C ARG A 109 -1.75 5.72 -22.04
N ILE A 110 -1.34 4.95 -23.05
CA ILE A 110 -0.57 3.72 -22.86
C ILE A 110 0.89 4.07 -22.55
N GLU A 111 1.33 3.74 -21.34
CA GLU A 111 2.70 3.92 -20.89
C GLU A 111 3.15 2.75 -20.03
N ASN A 112 4.46 2.63 -19.82
CA ASN A 112 4.99 1.68 -18.86
C ASN A 112 4.55 2.07 -17.44
N SER A 113 3.58 1.33 -16.90
CA SER A 113 2.90 1.69 -15.66
C SER A 113 2.58 0.44 -14.85
N GLN A 114 2.47 0.62 -13.54
CA GLN A 114 1.88 -0.32 -12.61
C GLN A 114 0.49 0.20 -12.24
N VAL A 115 -0.53 -0.65 -12.29
CA VAL A 115 -1.91 -0.25 -11.98
C VAL A 115 -2.34 -0.94 -10.71
N ALA A 116 -2.78 -0.14 -9.73
CA ALA A 116 -3.41 -0.62 -8.51
C ALA A 116 -4.89 -0.30 -8.55
N VAL A 117 -5.73 -1.25 -8.14
CA VAL A 117 -7.17 -1.09 -7.96
C VAL A 117 -7.45 -0.93 -6.48
N TYR A 118 -8.17 0.11 -6.12
CA TYR A 118 -8.51 0.44 -4.74
C TYR A 118 -10.00 0.28 -4.50
N LEU A 119 -10.35 -0.16 -3.29
CA LEU A 119 -11.73 -0.17 -2.81
C LEU A 119 -11.86 0.87 -1.71
N MET A 120 -12.68 1.87 -1.96
CA MET A 120 -13.00 2.92 -1.00
C MET A 120 -14.41 2.72 -0.45
N TYR A 121 -14.51 2.69 0.87
CA TYR A 121 -15.75 2.86 1.60
C TYR A 121 -16.09 4.35 1.65
N ALA A 122 -17.29 4.74 1.25
CA ALA A 122 -17.76 6.12 1.33
C ALA A 122 -19.15 6.19 1.97
N ALA A 123 -19.28 7.02 3.01
CA ALA A 123 -20.50 7.23 3.77
C ALA A 123 -20.63 8.72 4.15
N PRO A 124 -21.80 9.18 4.62
CA PRO A 124 -21.99 10.59 5.01
C PRO A 124 -20.99 11.07 6.08
N ARG A 125 -20.51 10.16 6.94
CA ARG A 125 -19.56 10.47 8.02
C ARG A 125 -18.09 10.48 7.59
N GLY A 126 -17.79 10.07 6.35
CA GLY A 126 -16.42 10.03 5.83
C GLY A 126 -16.16 8.91 4.84
N HIS A 127 -14.90 8.78 4.45
CA HIS A 127 -14.45 7.77 3.50
C HIS A 127 -13.11 7.15 3.96
N ALA A 128 -12.87 5.91 3.55
CA ALA A 128 -11.64 5.20 3.86
C ALA A 128 -11.31 4.16 2.79
N LEU A 129 -10.02 4.00 2.48
CA LEU A 129 -9.53 2.88 1.67
C LEU A 129 -9.55 1.61 2.51
N ILE A 130 -10.29 0.61 2.05
CA ILE A 130 -10.52 -0.67 2.77
C ILE A 130 -10.00 -1.88 1.99
N ASP A 131 -9.60 -1.69 0.73
CA ASP A 131 -8.88 -2.69 -0.04
C ASP A 131 -7.96 -2.08 -1.10
N ARG A 132 -6.99 -2.88 -1.53
CA ARG A 132 -6.02 -2.65 -2.58
C ARG A 132 -5.60 -3.97 -3.20
N ALA A 133 -5.54 -4.00 -4.52
CA ALA A 133 -4.97 -5.09 -5.30
C ALA A 133 -4.18 -4.53 -6.48
N LEU A 134 -3.17 -5.26 -6.96
CA LEU A 134 -2.51 -4.93 -8.21
C LEU A 134 -3.30 -5.53 -9.38
N TYR A 135 -3.49 -4.76 -10.43
CA TYR A 135 -3.99 -5.29 -11.70
C TYR A 135 -2.85 -6.01 -12.42
N LEU A 136 -2.90 -7.34 -12.42
CA LEU A 136 -1.91 -8.19 -13.08
C LEU A 136 -2.46 -8.69 -14.40
N LEU A 137 -1.77 -8.36 -15.49
CA LEU A 137 -2.07 -8.97 -16.79
C LEU A 137 -1.59 -10.41 -16.83
N ARG A 138 -2.22 -11.24 -17.67
CA ARG A 138 -1.87 -12.65 -17.86
C ARG A 138 -0.37 -12.88 -18.09
N SER A 139 0.27 -12.02 -18.87
CA SER A 139 1.72 -12.07 -19.10
C SER A 139 2.59 -11.94 -17.84
N TRP A 140 2.04 -11.41 -16.75
CA TRP A 140 2.67 -11.39 -15.43
C TRP A 140 2.22 -12.55 -14.55
N ALA A 141 0.93 -12.89 -14.58
CA ALA A 141 0.38 -13.97 -13.75
C ALA A 141 0.89 -15.37 -14.17
N ASP A 142 1.19 -15.55 -15.45
CA ASP A 142 1.62 -16.82 -16.05
C ASP A 142 3.16 -16.95 -16.14
N ASP A 143 3.92 -15.99 -15.58
CA ASP A 143 5.39 -15.97 -15.57
C ASP A 143 5.90 -16.31 -14.16
N ASP A 144 6.16 -17.61 -13.94
CA ASP A 144 6.55 -18.18 -12.65
C ASP A 144 7.89 -17.61 -12.13
N ASP A 145 8.86 -17.38 -13.04
CA ASP A 145 10.16 -16.82 -12.70
C ASP A 145 10.01 -15.39 -12.17
N ARG A 146 9.19 -14.56 -12.84
CA ARG A 146 8.89 -13.20 -12.38
C ARG A 146 8.07 -13.15 -11.09
N CYS A 147 7.10 -14.04 -10.92
CA CYS A 147 6.31 -14.07 -9.68
C CYS A 147 7.17 -14.43 -8.48
N THR A 148 8.11 -15.37 -8.66
CA THR A 148 9.06 -15.79 -7.64
C THR A 148 10.01 -14.65 -7.26
N ASP A 149 10.64 -14.00 -8.26
CA ASP A 149 11.55 -12.87 -8.04
C ASP A 149 10.87 -11.70 -7.30
N ALA A 150 9.59 -11.51 -7.57
CA ALA A 150 8.82 -10.40 -7.02
C ALA A 150 8.02 -10.75 -5.74
N ARG A 151 8.18 -11.98 -5.22
CA ARG A 151 7.56 -12.50 -3.98
C ARG A 151 6.03 -12.31 -3.91
N ASN A 152 5.34 -12.64 -4.98
CA ASN A 152 3.87 -12.58 -5.05
C ASN A 152 3.27 -13.99 -4.94
N PRO A 153 2.11 -14.21 -4.30
CA PRO A 153 1.34 -15.45 -4.52
C PRO A 153 0.97 -15.56 -6.01
N CYS A 154 1.38 -16.67 -6.63
CA CYS A 154 0.90 -17.10 -7.94
C CYS A 154 -0.48 -17.74 -7.75
N GLY A 155 -1.53 -17.14 -8.31
CA GLY A 155 -2.89 -17.70 -8.34
C GLY A 155 -3.78 -17.26 -7.18
#